data_AF-A0A7G8FZJ4-F1
#
_entry.id   AF-A0A7G8FZJ4-F1
#
_cell.length_a   1.000
_cell.length_b   1.000
_cell.length_c   1.000
_cell.angle_alpha   90.00
_cell.angle_beta   90.00
_cell.angle_gamma   90.00
#
_symmetry.space_group_name_H-M   'P 1'
#
loop_
_entity.id
_entity.type
_entity.pdbx_description
1 polymer ?
#
loop_
_entity_poly.entity_id
_entity_poly.type
_entity_poly.pdbx_seq_one_letter_code
_entity_poly.pdbx_strand_id
1 'polypeptide(L)' 'MSLAIPASDGWDVFHQLMREGDLSARLYPDAYLAALAISNGWRLVSFDRDFERFGGLQRHSLCSGG' A
#
# COMPACT_ATOMS: atom_id res chain seq x y z
N MET A 1 -14.78 13.88 9.04
CA MET A 1 -13.35 13.77 8.67
C MET A 1 -12.82 12.50 9.30
N SER A 2 -12.56 11.45 8.52
CA SER A 2 -12.00 10.20 9.04
C SER A 2 -10.48 10.31 9.00
N LEU A 3 -9.84 10.23 10.16
CA LEU A 3 -8.39 10.26 10.29
C LEU A 3 -7.89 8.81 10.22
N ALA A 4 -6.89 8.55 9.38
CA ALA A 4 -6.26 7.26 9.34
C ALA A 4 -5.42 7.05 10.60
N ILE A 5 -5.97 6.31 11.55
CA ILE A 5 -5.23 5.85 12.72
C ILE A 5 -4.49 4.59 12.26
N PRO A 6 -3.16 4.51 12.38
CA PRO A 6 -2.45 3.27 12.10
C PRO A 6 -2.96 2.22 13.09
N ALA A 7 -3.81 1.31 12.60
CA ALA A 7 -4.25 0.17 13.37
C ALA A 7 -3.03 -0.70 13.68
N SER A 8 -2.97 -1.26 14.87
CA SER A 8 -1.90 -2.16 15.33
C SER A 8 -1.60 -3.28 14.32
N ASP A 9 -2.61 -3.76 13.62
CA ASP A 9 -2.54 -4.79 12.56
C ASP A 9 -1.79 -4.36 11.30
N GLY A 10 -1.70 -3.05 11.03
CA GLY A 10 -1.00 -2.54 9.84
C GLY A 10 0.50 -2.84 9.86
N TRP A 11 1.07 -3.02 11.05
CA TRP A 11 2.49 -3.34 11.22
C TRP A 11 2.83 -4.78 10.82
N ASP A 12 1.95 -5.74 11.13
CA ASP A 12 2.12 -7.14 10.72
C ASP A 12 2.01 -7.28 9.20
N VAL A 13 1.03 -6.62 8.59
CA VAL A 13 0.89 -6.56 7.12
C VAL A 13 2.12 -5.92 6.47
N PHE A 14 2.64 -4.83 7.04
CA PHE A 14 3.86 -4.19 6.56
C PHE A 14 5.07 -5.13 6.61
N HIS A 15 5.26 -5.84 7.71
CA HIS A 15 6.32 -6.83 7.84
C HIS A 15 6.17 -8.00 6.86
N GLN A 16 4.94 -8.44 6.58
CA GLN A 16 4.67 -9.46 5.58
C GLN A 16 5.03 -8.97 4.17
N LEU A 17 4.60 -7.76 3.79
CA LEU A 17 4.93 -7.17 2.49
C LEU A 17 6.45 -6.98 2.31
N MET A 18 7.17 -6.60 3.37
CA MET A 18 8.64 -6.49 3.34
C MET A 18 9.35 -7.84 3.24
N ARG A 19 8.74 -8.95 3.69
CA ARG A 19 9.32 -10.29 3.57
C ARG A 19 9.03 -10.93 2.22
N GLU A 20 7.87 -10.62 1.62
CA GLU A 20 7.45 -11.15 0.33
C GLU A 20 8.06 -10.40 -0.85
N GLY A 21 8.25 -9.08 -0.72
CA GLY A 21 8.95 -8.28 -1.72
C GLY A 21 10.39 -8.06 -1.32
N ASP A 22 11.34 -8.38 -2.21
CA ASP A 22 12.71 -7.83 -2.13
C ASP A 22 12.63 -6.32 -2.39
N LEU A 23 12.20 -5.57 -1.38
CA LEU A 23 11.87 -4.16 -1.48
C LEU A 23 13.15 -3.35 -1.31
N SER A 24 13.51 -2.65 -2.38
CA SER A 24 14.54 -1.63 -2.31
C SER A 24 14.10 -0.49 -1.38
N ALA A 25 15.03 0.21 -0.75
CA ALA A 25 14.72 1.23 0.27
C ALA A 25 13.80 2.36 -0.22
N ARG A 26 13.75 2.57 -1.54
CA ARG A 26 12.82 3.48 -2.21
C ARG A 26 11.35 3.13 -1.99
N LEU A 27 11.03 1.85 -1.77
CA LEU A 27 9.66 1.31 -1.70
C LEU A 27 9.12 1.17 -0.27
N TYR A 28 9.92 1.46 0.77
CA TYR A 28 9.44 1.46 2.15
C TYR A 28 8.21 2.35 2.39
N PRO A 29 8.18 3.62 1.92
CA PRO A 29 6.98 4.45 2.08
C PRO A 29 5.77 3.88 1.33
N ASP A 30 5.97 3.30 0.13
CA ASP A 30 4.87 2.69 -0.64
C ASP A 30 4.33 1.43 0.03
N ALA A 31 5.21 0.60 0.60
CA ALA A 31 4.81 -0.58 1.37
C ALA A 31 4.03 -0.20 2.63
N TYR A 32 4.39 0.90 3.30
CA TYR A 32 3.64 1.40 4.45
C TYR A 32 2.23 1.86 4.05
N LEU A 33 2.10 2.59 2.94
CA LEU A 33 0.79 3.00 2.41
C LEU A 33 -0.06 1.80 1.98
N ALA A 34 0.56 0.81 1.34
CA ALA A 34 -0.10 -0.43 0.96
C ALA A 34 -0.62 -1.19 2.20
N ALA A 35 0.22 -1.35 3.23
CA ALA A 35 -0.15 -2.02 4.46
C ALA A 35 -1.31 -1.31 5.18
N LEU A 36 -1.27 0.03 5.24
CA LEU A 36 -2.34 0.82 5.84
C LEU A 36 -3.66 0.65 5.09
N ALA A 37 -3.62 0.68 3.75
CA ALA A 37 -4.80 0.50 2.93
C ALA A 37 -5.38 -0.92 3.06
N ILE A 38 -4.52 -1.96 3.05
CA ILE A 38 -4.94 -3.35 3.22
C ILE A 38 -5.57 -3.57 4.60
N SER A 39 -4.90 -3.12 5.67
CA SER A 39 -5.36 -3.27 7.05
C SER A 39 -6.73 -2.63 7.30
N ASN A 40 -7.01 -1.50 6.64
CA ASN A 40 -8.29 -0.80 6.79
C ASN A 40 -9.32 -1.19 5.70
N GLY A 41 -9.00 -2.11 4.79
CA GLY A 41 -9.85 -2.46 3.66
C GLY A 41 -10.11 -1.29 2.69
N TRP A 42 -9.21 -0.32 2.66
CA TRP A 42 -9.32 0.87 1.83
C TRP A 42 -8.77 0.65 0.42
N ARG A 43 -9.25 1.49 -0.50
CA ARG A 43 -8.77 1.52 -1.86
C ARG A 43 -7.75 2.64 -2.04
N LEU A 44 -6.56 2.28 -2.51
CA LEU A 44 -5.51 3.25 -2.82
C LEU A 44 -5.69 3.77 -4.26
N VAL A 45 -5.78 5.09 -4.42
CA VAL A 45 -5.78 5.72 -5.75
C VAL A 45 -4.43 6.39 -5.93
N SER A 46 -3.63 5.90 -6.88
CA SER A 46 -2.30 6.41 -7.16
C SER A 46 -2.00 6.28 -8.65
N PHE A 47 -1.10 7.14 -9.16
CA PHE A 47 -0.56 7.06 -10.51
C PHE A 47 0.69 6.16 -10.57
N ASP A 48 1.23 5.79 -9.42
CA ASP A 48 2.44 4.98 -9.35
C ASP A 48 2.14 3.49 -9.59
N ARG A 49 2.95 2.89 -10.45
CA ARG A 49 2.86 1.47 -10.82
C ARG A 49 3.62 0.58 -9.84
N ASP A 50 4.47 1.13 -8.99
CA ASP A 50 5.19 0.34 -7.99
C ASP A 50 4.22 -0.34 -7.01
N PHE A 51 3.00 0.20 -6.83
CA PHE A 51 1.94 -0.42 -6.05
C PHE A 51 1.38 -1.73 -6.66
N GLU A 52 1.69 -2.05 -7.91
CA GLU A 52 1.32 -3.32 -8.56
C GLU A 52 1.99 -4.53 -7.91
N ARG A 53 3.09 -4.29 -7.19
CA ARG A 53 3.89 -5.33 -6.54
C ARG A 53 3.29 -5.83 -5.23
N PHE A 54 2.41 -5.05 -4.60
CA PHE A 54 1.83 -5.39 -3.30
C PHE A 54 0.54 -6.22 -3.49
N GLY A 55 0.66 -7.53 -3.31
CA GLY A 55 -0.48 -8.44 -3.33
C GLY A 55 -1.52 -8.08 -2.27
N GLY A 56 -2.80 -8.14 -2.61
CA GLY A 56 -3.91 -7.83 -1.69
C GLY A 56 -4.33 -6.36 -1.62
N LEU A 57 -3.55 -5.43 -2.20
CA LEU A 57 -3.91 -4.02 -2.27
C LEU A 57 -4.98 -3.77 -3.33
N GLN A 58 -6.17 -3.30 -2.92
CA GLN A 58 -7.12 -2.77 -3.89
C GLN A 58 -6.66 -1.38 -4.34
N ARG A 59 -6.31 -1.25 -5.63
CA ARG A 59 -5.89 0.02 -6.22
C ARG A 59 -6.70 0.41 -7.45
N HIS A 60 -6.85 1.71 -7.65
CA HIS A 60 -7.23 2.26 -8.96
C HIS A 60 -6.08 3.10 -9.49
N SER A 61 -5.49 2.66 -10.60
CA SER A 61 -4.62 3.50 -11.41
C SER A 61 -5.50 4.35 -12.32
N LEU A 62 -5.45 5.66 -12.09
CA LEU A 62 -6.05 6.63 -13.00
C LEU A 62 -5.19 6.66 -14.26
N CYS A 63 -5.66 6.06 -15.35
CA CYS A 63 -5.09 6.36 -16.66
C CYS A 63 -5.45 7.82 -16.96
N SER A 64 -4.46 8.70 -16.99
CA SER A 64 -4.66 10.04 -17.54
C SER A 64 -5.05 9.86 -19.00
N GLY A 65 -6.34 10.02 -19.31
CA GLY A 65 -6.79 10.30 -20.67
C GLY A 65 -6.09 11.58 -21.13
N GLY A 66 -5.58 11.55 -22.37
CA GLY A 66 -4.75 12.61 -22.94
C GLY A 66 -5.46 13.93 -23.21
#